data_AF-E6YW92-F1
#
_entry.id   AF-E6YW92-F1
#
_cell.length_a   1.000
_cell.length_b   1.000
_cell.length_c   1.000
_cell.angle_alpha   90.00
_cell.angle_beta   90.00
_cell.angle_gamma   90.00
#
_symmetry.space_group_name_H-M   'P 1'
#
loop_
_entity.id
_entity.type
_entity.pdbx_description
1 polymer ?
#
loop_
_entity_poly.entity_id
_entity_poly.type
_entity_poly.pdbx_seq_one_letter_code
_entity_poly.pdbx_strand_id
1 'polypeptide(L)'
;MMNDLEDIKLYDVNPDEAVIERLRRRLTLVMRHQDASLVSTSDQKELERVEKWAQDVLDIDKENAQKAVAKVAEMMSGDRKKNRLTFYYLIAQQANALDKI
;
A
#
# COMPACT_ATOMS: atom_id res chain seq x y z
N MET A 1 3.99 -14.16 -11.52
CA MET A 1 3.21 -12.97 -11.11
C MET A 1 3.14 -13.01 -9.59
N MET A 2 3.40 -11.89 -8.92
CA MET A 2 3.14 -11.76 -7.48
C MET A 2 1.64 -11.89 -7.28
N ASN A 3 1.18 -12.73 -6.35
CA ASN A 3 -0.25 -12.90 -6.10
C ASN A 3 -0.64 -11.93 -4.99
N ASP A 4 -1.04 -10.70 -5.36
CA ASP A 4 -1.29 -9.65 -4.38
C ASP A 4 -2.37 -10.04 -3.34
N LEU A 5 -3.30 -10.93 -3.72
CA LEU A 5 -4.31 -11.44 -2.78
C LEU A 5 -3.70 -12.35 -1.72
N GLU A 6 -2.74 -13.20 -2.09
CA GLU A 6 -2.01 -14.03 -1.13
C GLU A 6 -1.12 -13.17 -0.23
N ASP A 7 -0.42 -12.19 -0.80
CA ASP A 7 0.43 -11.27 -0.03
C ASP A 7 -0.41 -10.48 1.00
N ILE A 8 -1.60 -9.99 0.60
CA ILE A 8 -2.51 -9.30 1.52
C ILE A 8 -3.03 -10.25 2.61
N LYS A 9 -3.32 -11.52 2.28
CA LYS A 9 -3.82 -12.52 3.24
C LYS A 9 -2.84 -12.85 4.37
N LEU A 10 -1.56 -12.49 4.23
CA LEU A 10 -0.58 -12.58 5.32
C LEU A 10 -0.86 -11.57 6.45
N TYR A 11 -1.60 -10.49 6.14
CA TYR A 11 -1.82 -9.34 7.03
C TYR A 11 -3.30 -9.12 7.34
N ASP A 12 -4.18 -9.45 6.40
CA ASP A 12 -5.63 -9.35 6.53
C ASP A 12 -6.26 -10.70 6.16
N VAL A 13 -6.78 -11.42 7.15
CA VAL A 13 -7.34 -12.76 6.97
C VAL A 13 -8.59 -12.80 6.09
N ASN A 14 -9.29 -11.67 5.93
CA ASN A 14 -10.51 -11.58 5.13
C ASN A 14 -10.53 -10.27 4.34
N PRO A 15 -9.65 -10.15 3.31
CA PRO A 15 -9.49 -8.90 2.62
C PRO A 15 -10.66 -8.59 1.70
N ASP A 16 -10.95 -7.30 1.54
CA ASP A 16 -11.97 -6.84 0.61
C ASP A 16 -11.44 -6.95 -0.83
N GLU A 17 -11.82 -8.04 -1.51
CA GLU A 17 -11.41 -8.30 -2.89
C GLU A 17 -11.90 -7.23 -3.88
N ALA A 18 -13.03 -6.56 -3.61
CA ALA A 18 -13.51 -5.49 -4.47
C ALA A 18 -12.60 -4.24 -4.36
N VAL A 19 -12.08 -3.95 -3.17
CA VAL A 19 -11.07 -2.90 -2.95
C VAL A 19 -9.77 -3.26 -3.67
N ILE A 20 -9.31 -4.52 -3.55
CA ILE A 20 -8.12 -5.02 -4.23
C ILE A 20 -8.24 -4.83 -5.75
N GLU A 21 -9.39 -5.18 -6.34
CA GLU A 21 -9.63 -5.01 -7.77
C GLU A 21 -9.60 -3.54 -8.22
N ARG A 22 -10.17 -2.61 -7.43
CA ARG A 22 -10.09 -1.17 -7.74
C ARG A 22 -8.65 -0.67 -7.65
N LEU A 23 -7.90 -1.13 -6.65
CA LEU A 23 -6.50 -0.78 -6.50
C LEU A 23 -5.63 -1.34 -7.64
N ARG A 24 -5.87 -2.58 -8.09
CA ARG A 24 -5.23 -3.17 -9.26
C ARG A 24 -5.42 -2.31 -10.50
N ARG A 25 -6.66 -1.87 -10.76
CA ARG A 25 -6.97 -0.98 -11.89
C ARG A 25 -6.20 0.34 -11.81
N ARG A 26 -6.14 0.95 -10.62
CA ARG A 26 -5.39 2.19 -10.37
C ARG A 26 -3.88 2.02 -10.61
N LEU A 27 -3.32 0.89 -10.17
CA LEU A 27 -1.87 0.64 -10.23
C LEU A 27 -1.42 -0.10 -11.50
N THR A 28 -2.32 -0.42 -12.43
CA THR A 28 -2.03 -1.29 -13.59
C THR A 28 -0.79 -0.85 -14.39
N LEU A 29 -0.60 0.46 -14.63
CA LEU A 29 0.57 0.96 -15.35
C LEU A 29 1.85 0.91 -14.50
N VAL A 30 1.74 1.21 -13.21
CA VAL A 30 2.86 1.18 -12.26
C VAL A 30 3.40 -0.25 -12.12
N MET A 31 2.50 -1.24 -12.03
CA MET A 31 2.86 -2.65 -11.83
C MET A 31 3.53 -3.29 -13.06
N ARG A 32 3.57 -2.63 -14.22
CA ARG A 32 4.33 -3.10 -15.39
C ARG A 32 5.84 -2.94 -15.22
N HIS A 33 6.27 -2.07 -14.30
CA HIS A 33 7.68 -1.83 -14.03
C HIS A 33 8.06 -2.46 -12.69
N GLN A 34 9.04 -3.38 -12.70
CA GLN A 34 9.42 -4.15 -11.52
C GLN A 34 9.85 -3.26 -10.36
N ASP A 35 10.68 -2.24 -10.60
CA ASP A 35 11.15 -1.35 -9.54
C ASP A 35 10.01 -0.51 -8.96
N ALA A 36 9.04 -0.13 -9.79
CA ALA A 36 7.86 0.60 -9.35
C ALA A 36 6.83 -0.31 -8.66
N SER A 37 6.90 -1.64 -8.86
CA SER A 37 6.01 -2.60 -8.21
C SER A 37 6.32 -2.81 -6.72
N LEU A 38 7.44 -2.29 -6.24
CA LEU A 38 7.88 -2.43 -4.85
C LEU A 38 7.93 -1.07 -4.15
N VAL A 39 7.84 -1.09 -2.82
CA VAL A 39 8.06 0.07 -1.95
C VAL A 39 9.35 -0.11 -1.18
N SER A 40 10.27 0.86 -1.32
CA SER A 40 11.53 0.90 -0.58
C SER A 40 11.34 1.70 0.71
N THR A 41 11.12 1.01 1.83
CA THR A 41 10.89 1.67 3.13
C THR A 41 12.15 2.28 3.75
N SER A 42 13.33 2.05 3.16
CA SER A 42 14.58 2.69 3.54
C SER A 42 14.89 3.95 2.72
N ASP A 43 14.11 4.23 1.66
CA ASP A 43 14.24 5.46 0.87
C ASP A 43 13.23 6.50 1.36
N GLN A 44 13.72 7.58 1.97
CA GLN A 44 12.85 8.64 2.50
C GLN A 44 12.01 9.31 1.41
N LYS A 45 12.54 9.48 0.19
CA LYS A 45 11.78 10.07 -0.93
C LYS A 45 10.67 9.13 -1.40
N GLU A 46 10.90 7.83 -1.26
CA GLU A 46 9.88 6.84 -1.54
C GLU A 46 8.74 6.91 -0.52
N LEU A 47 9.05 6.99 0.78
CA LEU A 47 8.05 7.18 1.83
C LEU A 47 7.24 8.47 1.62
N GLU A 48 7.89 9.60 1.32
CA GLU A 48 7.21 10.87 1.03
C GLU A 48 6.23 10.76 -0.15
N ARG A 49 6.58 10.00 -1.20
CA ARG A 49 5.67 9.75 -2.34
C ARG A 49 4.46 8.91 -1.93
N VAL A 50 4.67 7.90 -1.09
CA VAL A 50 3.58 7.04 -0.59
C VAL A 50 2.68 7.82 0.37
N GLU A 51 3.24 8.62 1.26
CA GLU A 51 2.49 9.53 2.15
C GLU A 51 1.66 10.52 1.36
N LYS A 52 2.21 11.09 0.28
CA LYS A 52 1.48 11.98 -0.61
C LYS A 52 0.33 11.25 -1.32
N TRP A 53 0.58 10.05 -1.82
CA TRP A 53 -0.49 9.22 -2.39
C TRP A 53 -1.60 8.94 -1.38
N ALA A 54 -1.24 8.64 -0.12
CA ALA A 54 -2.23 8.40 0.92
C ALA A 54 -3.07 9.65 1.20
N GLN A 55 -2.46 10.83 1.25
CA GLN A 55 -3.20 12.10 1.37
C GLN A 55 -4.15 12.32 0.18
N ASP A 56 -3.63 12.20 -1.04
CA ASP A 56 -4.38 12.55 -2.26
C ASP A 56 -5.49 11.54 -2.59
N VAL A 57 -5.27 10.25 -2.33
CA VAL A 57 -6.20 9.17 -2.72
C VAL A 57 -7.10 8.74 -1.58
N LEU A 58 -6.57 8.67 -0.35
CA LEU A 58 -7.36 8.25 0.81
C LEU A 58 -8.01 9.42 1.53
N ASP A 59 -7.74 10.66 1.10
CA ASP A 59 -8.40 11.86 1.63
C ASP A 59 -8.19 12.00 3.15
N ILE A 60 -6.94 11.76 3.58
CA ILE A 60 -6.50 11.86 4.98
C ILE A 60 -5.43 12.95 5.12
N ASP A 61 -5.33 13.54 6.33
CA ASP A 61 -4.29 14.54 6.60
C ASP A 61 -2.88 13.94 6.63
N LYS A 62 -1.89 14.83 6.58
CA LYS A 62 -0.46 14.48 6.57
C LYS A 62 -0.04 13.64 7.78
N GLU A 63 -0.55 13.93 8.97
CA GLU A 63 -0.15 13.24 10.20
C GLU A 63 -0.65 11.79 10.18
N ASN A 64 -1.90 11.59 9.77
CA ASN A 64 -2.50 10.27 9.61
C ASN A 64 -1.83 9.47 8.49
N ALA A 65 -1.48 10.11 7.36
CA ALA A 65 -0.72 9.47 6.29
C ALA A 65 0.66 8.99 6.78
N GLN A 66 1.40 9.84 7.49
CA GLN A 66 2.72 9.50 8.04
C GLN A 66 2.63 8.32 9.03
N LYS A 67 1.66 8.38 9.95
CA LYS A 67 1.42 7.30 10.92
C LYS A 67 1.08 5.97 10.24
N ALA A 68 0.17 6.00 9.25
CA ALA A 68 -0.24 4.79 8.54
C ALA A 68 0.93 4.18 7.75
N VAL A 69 1.67 5.00 7.00
CA VAL A 69 2.83 4.56 6.21
C VAL A 69 3.93 3.97 7.10
N ALA A 70 4.26 4.63 8.22
CA ALA A 70 5.26 4.12 9.16
C ALA A 70 4.87 2.78 9.76
N LYS A 71 3.59 2.64 10.18
CA LYS A 71 3.07 1.40 10.76
C LYS A 71 3.10 0.24 9.76
N VAL A 72 2.75 0.48 8.50
CA VAL A 72 2.81 -0.54 7.43
C VAL A 72 4.26 -0.90 7.09
N ALA A 73 5.16 0.09 7.08
CA ALA A 73 6.59 -0.16 6.88
C ALA A 73 7.18 -1.07 7.96
N GLU A 74 6.78 -0.87 9.23
CA GLU A 74 7.15 -1.74 10.35
C GLU A 74 6.53 -3.13 10.22
N MET A 75 5.23 -3.20 9.91
CA MET A 75 4.49 -4.45 9.73
C MET A 75 5.14 -5.36 8.68
N MET A 76 5.58 -4.78 7.56
CA MET A 76 6.23 -5.52 6.45
C MET A 76 7.76 -5.55 6.57
N SER A 77 8.34 -5.22 7.73
CA SER A 77 9.80 -5.09 7.88
C SER A 77 10.56 -6.39 7.59
N GLY A 78 9.94 -7.55 7.86
CA GLY A 78 10.47 -8.87 7.52
C GLY A 78 10.43 -9.23 6.03
N ASP A 79 9.66 -8.50 5.22
CA ASP A 79 9.52 -8.77 3.80
C ASP A 79 10.69 -8.18 3.01
N ARG A 80 11.38 -9.07 2.27
CA ARG A 80 12.43 -8.67 1.32
C ARG A 80 11.88 -7.86 0.15
N LYS A 81 10.63 -8.11 -0.25
CA LYS A 81 9.94 -7.41 -1.34
C LYS A 81 8.59 -6.93 -0.84
N LYS A 82 8.48 -5.64 -0.61
CA LYS A 82 7.22 -5.00 -0.18
C LYS A 82 6.42 -4.62 -1.42
N ASN A 83 5.52 -5.52 -1.84
CA ASN A 83 4.62 -5.29 -2.98
C ASN A 83 3.83 -3.99 -2.76
N ARG A 84 3.85 -3.07 -3.74
CA ARG A 84 3.21 -1.75 -3.62
C ARG A 84 1.70 -1.85 -3.47
N LEU A 85 1.05 -2.80 -4.14
CA LEU A 85 -0.39 -3.00 -4.01
C LEU A 85 -0.74 -3.44 -2.59
N THR A 86 -0.07 -4.46 -2.07
CA THR A 86 -0.22 -4.90 -0.67
C THR A 86 0.04 -3.75 0.30
N PHE A 87 1.13 -3.00 0.10
CA PHE A 87 1.48 -1.86 0.93
C PHE A 87 0.37 -0.79 0.94
N TYR A 88 -0.19 -0.47 -0.23
CA TYR A 88 -1.23 0.56 -0.37
C TYR A 88 -2.58 0.11 0.20
N TYR A 89 -2.93 -1.17 0.04
CA TYR A 89 -4.11 -1.76 0.67
C TYR A 89 -4.00 -1.67 2.20
N LEU A 90 -2.84 -2.03 2.76
CA LEU A 90 -2.62 -1.99 4.20
C LEU A 90 -2.63 -0.56 4.75
N ILE A 91 -2.11 0.43 4.01
CA ILE A 91 -2.24 1.84 4.42
C ILE A 91 -3.70 2.24 4.53
N ALA A 92 -4.50 1.94 3.49
CA ALA A 92 -5.92 2.25 3.50
C ALA A 92 -6.68 1.52 4.62
N GLN A 93 -6.31 0.28 4.90
CA GLN A 93 -6.86 -0.46 6.04
C GLN A 93 -6.48 0.19 7.38
N GLN A 94 -5.20 0.52 7.60
CA GLN A 94 -4.74 1.16 8.83
C GLN A 94 -5.35 2.55 9.05
N ALA A 95 -5.61 3.28 7.97
CA ALA A 95 -6.28 4.58 8.00
C ALA A 95 -7.82 4.48 8.06
N ASN A 96 -8.39 3.26 8.05
CA ASN A 96 -9.83 3.02 7.96
C ASN A 96 -10.49 3.76 6.77
N ALA A 97 -9.84 3.71 5.61
CA ALA A 97 -10.17 4.45 4.39
C ALA A 97 -10.22 3.54 3.14
N LEU A 98 -10.60 2.26 3.31
CA LEU A 98 -10.73 1.31 2.19
C LEU A 98 -11.83 1.72 1.19
N ASP A 99 -12.84 2.47 1.65
CA ASP A 99 -13.90 3.05 0.83
C ASP A 99 -13.40 4.11 -0.16
N LYS A 100 -12.22 4.70 0.10
CA LYS A 100 -11.62 5.77 -0.72
C LYS A 100 -10.79 5.25 -1.90
N ILE A 101 -10.41 3.97 -1.87
CA ILE A 101 -9.67 3.32 -2.97
C ILE A 101 -10.55 3.17 -4.20
#